data_AF-A0A354XJD3-F1
#
_entry.id   AF-A0A354XJD3-F1
#
_cell.length_a   1.000
_cell.length_b   1.000
_cell.length_c   1.000
_cell.angle_alpha   90.00
_cell.angle_beta   90.00
_cell.angle_gamma   90.00
#
_symmetry.space_group_name_H-M   'P 1'
#
loop_
_entity.id
_entity.type
_entity.pdbx_description
1 polymer ?
#
loop_
_entity_poly.entity_id
_entity_poly.type
_entity_poly.pdbx_seq_one_letter_code
_entity_poly.pdbx_strand_id
1 'polypeptide(L)'
;PLTGLENYLDAIISSEDVGAAKEEQAFWFALQEREPFDPARTLFIDDNARVLESAREFGIKHLLGIKQPDSQRPEKELQEFIALDRFARLLPAELPGQRSHI
;
A
#
# COMPACT_ATOMS: atom_id res chain seq x y z
N PRO A 1 -17.32 14.25 -2.59
CA PRO A 1 -16.20 13.31 -2.33
C PRO A 1 -14.95 14.08 -1.91
N LEU A 2 -14.22 13.59 -0.91
CA LEU A 2 -13.14 14.35 -0.26
C LEU A 2 -11.89 14.45 -1.17
N THR A 3 -11.71 13.49 -2.08
CA THR A 3 -10.54 13.41 -2.98
C THR A 3 -10.85 12.93 -4.41
N GLY A 4 -12.03 12.32 -4.67
CA GLY A 4 -12.37 11.75 -5.97
C GLY A 4 -11.74 10.37 -6.23
N LEU A 5 -11.01 9.83 -5.26
CA LEU A 5 -10.40 8.50 -5.31
C LEU A 5 -11.43 7.38 -5.14
N GLU A 6 -12.63 7.69 -4.64
CA GLU A 6 -13.65 6.68 -4.32
C GLU A 6 -14.05 5.84 -5.56
N ASN A 7 -13.89 6.38 -6.78
CA ASN A 7 -14.20 5.67 -8.02
C ASN A 7 -13.13 4.64 -8.44
N TYR A 8 -11.97 4.61 -7.76
CA TYR A 8 -10.84 3.73 -8.08
C TYR A 8 -10.57 2.70 -6.98
N LEU A 9 -11.42 2.65 -5.96
CA LEU A 9 -11.25 1.82 -4.78
C LEU A 9 -12.51 0.98 -4.57
N ASP A 10 -12.34 -0.33 -4.39
CA ASP A 10 -13.44 -1.22 -4.02
C ASP A 10 -13.90 -0.96 -2.57
N ALA A 11 -12.97 -0.54 -1.70
CA ALA A 11 -13.24 -0.23 -0.30
C ALA A 11 -12.32 0.88 0.25
N ILE A 12 -12.80 1.58 1.27
CA ILE A 12 -12.02 2.50 2.11
C ILE A 12 -12.21 2.06 3.55
N ILE A 13 -11.12 1.66 4.21
CA ILE A 13 -11.13 1.11 5.57
C ILE A 13 -10.05 1.83 6.40
N SER A 14 -10.44 2.34 7.55
CA SER A 14 -9.58 3.02 8.52
C SER A 14 -9.36 2.19 9.79
N SER A 15 -8.36 2.56 10.58
CA SER A 15 -8.11 1.96 11.90
C SER A 15 -9.27 2.15 12.88
N GLU A 16 -10.00 3.26 12.79
CA GLU A 16 -11.20 3.47 13.60
C GLU A 16 -12.33 2.52 13.19
N ASP A 17 -12.46 2.24 11.89
CA ASP A 17 -13.47 1.29 11.43
C ASP A 17 -13.24 -0.09 12.05
N VAL A 18 -12.00 -0.55 12.16
CA VAL A 18 -11.64 -1.90 12.66
C VAL A 18 -11.24 -1.94 14.15
N GLY A 19 -11.09 -0.78 14.79
CA GLY A 19 -10.77 -0.66 16.23
C GLY A 19 -9.32 -0.97 16.62
N ALA A 20 -8.39 -1.02 15.67
CA ALA A 20 -6.97 -1.34 15.91
C ALA A 20 -6.04 -0.49 15.03
N ALA A 21 -4.85 -0.14 15.55
CA ALA A 21 -3.84 0.57 14.77
C ALA A 21 -3.17 -0.36 13.75
N LYS A 22 -2.69 0.18 12.62
CA LYS A 22 -2.06 -0.62 11.55
C LYS A 22 -0.76 -1.28 11.97
N GLU A 23 -0.10 -0.76 13.01
CA GLU A 23 1.07 -1.36 13.63
C GLU A 23 0.74 -2.65 14.41
N GLU A 24 -0.54 -2.89 14.75
CA GLU A 24 -0.99 -4.05 15.52
C GLU A 24 -1.52 -5.16 14.61
N GLN A 25 -1.20 -6.42 14.92
CA GLN A 25 -1.69 -7.58 14.15
C GLN A 25 -3.22 -7.67 14.11
N ALA A 26 -3.91 -7.19 15.14
CA ALA A 26 -5.37 -7.14 15.20
C ALA A 26 -5.99 -6.35 14.03
N PHE A 27 -5.32 -5.30 13.54
CA PHE A 27 -5.78 -4.55 12.37
C PHE A 27 -5.81 -5.43 11.13
N TRP A 28 -4.75 -6.21 10.89
CA TRP A 28 -4.61 -7.01 9.67
C TRP A 28 -5.59 -8.18 9.62
N PHE A 29 -5.81 -8.86 10.75
CA PHE A 29 -6.85 -9.89 10.85
C PHE A 29 -8.24 -9.30 10.60
N ALA A 30 -8.57 -8.18 11.25
CA ALA A 30 -9.86 -7.52 11.06
C ALA A 30 -10.05 -6.98 9.63
N LEU A 31 -8.99 -6.49 9.00
CA LEU A 31 -9.00 -6.05 7.61
C LEU A 31 -9.31 -7.22 6.67
N GLN A 32 -8.65 -8.37 6.84
CA GLN A 32 -8.88 -9.55 6.00
C GLN A 32 -10.28 -10.15 6.19
N GLU A 33 -10.86 -10.04 7.39
CA GLU A 33 -12.25 -10.42 7.64
C GLU A 33 -13.25 -9.53 6.89
N ARG A 34 -12.95 -8.23 6.78
CA ARG A 34 -13.83 -7.26 6.10
C ARG A 34 -13.69 -7.25 4.59
N GLU A 35 -12.46 -7.30 4.12
CA GLU A 35 -12.11 -7.33 2.69
C GLU A 35 -11.16 -8.51 2.47
N PRO A 36 -11.68 -9.69 2.09
CA PRO A 36 -10.84 -10.87 1.92
C PRO A 36 -9.79 -10.70 0.82
N PHE A 37 -8.51 -10.88 1.18
CA PHE A 37 -7.39 -10.88 0.24
C PHE A 37 -6.41 -12.03 0.53
N ASP A 38 -5.62 -12.41 -0.48
CA ASP A 38 -4.52 -13.38 -0.35
C ASP A 38 -3.21 -12.64 -0.03
N PRO A 39 -2.64 -12.77 1.20
CA PRO A 39 -1.41 -12.09 1.58
C PRO A 39 -0.22 -12.43 0.68
N ALA A 40 -0.19 -13.64 0.09
CA ALA A 40 0.88 -14.08 -0.78
C ALA A 40 0.88 -13.41 -2.16
N ARG A 41 -0.25 -12.78 -2.53
CA ARG A 41 -0.45 -12.08 -3.82
C ARG A 41 -0.72 -10.59 -3.65
N THR A 42 -0.69 -10.09 -2.42
CA THR A 42 -1.03 -8.70 -2.09
C THR A 42 0.21 -7.83 -2.10
N LEU A 43 0.07 -6.64 -2.69
CA LEU A 43 1.01 -5.53 -2.57
C LEU A 43 0.46 -4.50 -1.59
N PHE A 44 1.20 -4.24 -0.52
CA PHE A 44 0.90 -3.19 0.43
C PHE A 44 1.96 -2.07 0.35
N ILE A 45 1.50 -0.82 0.39
CA ILE A 45 2.33 0.37 0.21
C ILE A 45 2.00 1.37 1.32
N ASP A 46 3.01 1.80 2.05
CA ASP A 46 2.87 2.76 3.16
C ASP A 46 4.20 3.52 3.37
N ASP A 47 4.15 4.71 3.95
CA ASP A 47 5.34 5.53 4.25
C ASP A 47 5.87 5.33 5.68
N ASN A 48 5.17 4.53 6.50
CA ASN A 48 5.57 4.19 7.86
C ASN A 48 6.20 2.79 7.94
N ALA A 49 7.49 2.73 8.27
CA ALA A 49 8.24 1.49 8.45
C ALA A 49 7.59 0.51 9.43
N ARG A 50 6.99 1.00 10.52
CA ARG A 50 6.38 0.16 11.57
C ARG A 50 5.12 -0.53 11.05
N VAL A 51 4.39 0.14 10.17
CA VAL A 51 3.22 -0.42 9.49
C VAL A 51 3.65 -1.49 8.49
N LEU A 52 4.71 -1.24 7.71
CA LEU A 52 5.27 -2.23 6.78
C LEU A 52 5.83 -3.46 7.50
N GLU A 53 6.48 -3.29 8.66
CA GLU A 53 6.92 -4.39 9.51
C GLU A 53 5.74 -5.22 10.02
N SER A 54 4.67 -4.57 10.48
CA SER A 54 3.45 -5.24 10.94
C SER A 54 2.78 -6.03 9.82
N ALA A 55 2.67 -5.45 8.61
CA ALA A 55 2.16 -6.12 7.41
C ALA A 55 3.00 -7.35 7.02
N ARG A 56 4.33 -7.25 7.16
CA ARG A 56 5.25 -8.37 6.92
C ARG A 56 5.02 -9.51 7.91
N GLU A 57 4.88 -9.18 9.20
CA GLU A 57 4.62 -10.15 10.26
C GLU A 57 3.27 -10.85 10.05
N PHE A 58 2.24 -10.12 9.59
CA PHE A 58 0.95 -10.70 9.22
C PHE A 58 1.06 -11.70 8.05
N GLY A 59 2.01 -11.46 7.13
CA GLY A 59 2.31 -12.37 6.01
C GLY A 59 2.11 -11.76 4.62
N ILE A 60 1.95 -10.44 4.48
CA ILE A 60 1.89 -9.80 3.17
C ILE A 60 3.25 -9.92 2.48
N LYS A 61 3.26 -10.53 1.28
CA LYS A 61 4.50 -10.87 0.57
C LYS A 61 5.16 -9.67 -0.10
N HIS A 62 4.38 -8.75 -0.65
CA HIS A 62 4.91 -7.63 -1.42
C HIS A 62 4.70 -6.33 -0.64
N LEU A 63 5.81 -5.69 -0.26
CA LEU A 63 5.81 -4.50 0.59
C LEU A 63 6.67 -3.43 -0.06
N LEU A 64 6.11 -2.24 -0.24
CA LEU A 64 6.85 -1.09 -0.78
C LEU A 64 6.72 0.10 0.16
N GLY A 65 7.86 0.72 0.43
CA GLY A 65 7.92 1.99 1.14
C GLY A 65 7.76 3.17 0.20
N ILE A 66 7.30 4.32 0.70
CA ILE A 66 7.40 5.60 -0.04
C ILE A 66 8.48 6.45 0.62
N LYS A 67 9.54 6.77 -0.13
CA LYS A 67 10.74 7.46 0.37
C LYS A 67 10.54 8.96 0.64
N GLN A 68 9.61 9.57 -0.10
CA GLN A 68 9.27 10.99 -0.02
C GLN A 68 7.74 11.17 -0.08
N PRO A 69 7.02 11.04 1.04
CA PRO A 69 5.59 11.37 1.10
C PRO A 69 5.34 12.89 0.94
N ASP A 70 6.36 13.71 1.20
CA ASP A 70 6.39 15.16 1.04
C ASP A 70 7.64 15.53 0.23
N SER A 71 7.46 16.12 -0.96
CA SER A 71 8.53 16.48 -1.88
C SER A 71 9.49 17.57 -1.37
N GLN A 72 9.19 18.16 -0.19
CA GLN A 72 10.01 19.21 0.43
C GLN A 72 10.83 18.70 1.63
N ARG A 73 10.69 17.44 2.05
CA ARG A 73 11.37 16.89 3.23
C ARG A 73 12.56 16.00 2.84
N PRO A 74 13.61 15.95 3.68
CA PRO A 74 14.75 15.06 3.46
C PRO A 74 14.31 13.59 3.45
N GLU A 75 14.97 12.81 2.60
CA GLU A 75 14.69 11.38 2.41
C GLU A 75 14.76 10.60 3.73
N LYS A 76 13.74 9.79 4.01
CA LYS A 76 13.82 8.80 5.08
C LYS A 76 14.36 7.49 4.49
N GLU A 77 15.41 6.95 5.11
CA GLU A 77 15.90 5.61 4.78
C GLU A 77 14.94 4.56 5.34
N LEU A 78 14.16 3.94 4.45
CA LEU A 78 13.50 2.67 4.73
C LEU A 78 14.48 1.56 4.35
N GLN A 79 15.39 1.22 5.26
CA GLN A 79 16.57 0.39 4.97
C GLN A 79 16.23 -1.03 4.46
N GLU A 80 15.05 -1.58 4.78
CA GLU A 80 14.62 -2.93 4.41
C GLU A 80 13.60 -3.01 3.26
N PHE A 81 13.04 -1.88 2.80
CA PHE A 81 11.95 -1.88 1.81
C PHE A 81 12.36 -1.20 0.51
N ILE A 82 11.96 -1.79 -0.63
CA ILE A 82 12.09 -1.11 -1.92
C ILE A 82 11.23 0.14 -1.84
N ALA A 83 11.90 1.29 -1.82
CA ALA A 83 11.23 2.55 -1.75
C ALA A 83 10.92 3.06 -3.16
N LEU A 84 9.64 3.35 -3.41
CA LEU A 84 9.21 4.00 -4.64
C LEU A 84 9.29 5.51 -4.48
N ASP A 85 9.86 6.17 -5.49
CA ASP A 85 9.83 7.63 -5.59
C ASP A 85 8.43 8.13 -6.00
N ARG A 86 7.72 7.38 -6.85
CA ARG A 86 6.38 7.70 -7.39
C ARG A 86 5.62 6.42 -7.79
N PHE A 87 4.31 6.38 -7.55
CA PHE A 87 3.43 5.25 -7.95
C PHE A 87 3.46 4.94 -9.44
N ALA A 88 3.72 5.92 -10.31
CA ALA A 88 3.80 5.70 -11.77
C ALA A 88 4.83 4.62 -12.18
N ARG A 89 5.81 4.32 -11.32
CA ARG A 89 6.79 3.24 -11.54
C ARG A 89 6.19 1.83 -11.39
N LEU A 90 4.99 1.71 -10.82
CA LEU A 90 4.24 0.45 -10.75
C LEU A 90 3.52 0.13 -12.05
N LEU A 91 3.27 1.14 -12.89
CA LEU A 91 2.60 0.90 -14.16
C LEU A 91 3.57 0.15 -15.09
N PRO A 92 3.08 -0.88 -15.80
CA PRO A 92 3.87 -1.50 -16.84
C PRO A 92 4.24 -0.46 -17.90
N ALA A 93 5.38 -0.64 -18.57
CA ALA A 93 5.83 0.24 -19.64
C ALA A 93 4.79 0.40 -20.77
N GLU A 94 3.92 -0.60 -20.91
CA GLU A 94 2.72 -0.58 -21.75
C GLU A 94 1.51 -1.00 -20.92
N LEU A 95 0.47 -0.16 -20.88
CA LEU A 95 -0.79 -0.52 -20.23
C LEU A 95 -1.52 -1.60 -21.04
N PRO A 96 -2.09 -2.64 -20.39
CA PRO A 96 -2.86 -3.66 -21.10
C PRO A 96 -4.00 -3.00 -21.89
N GLY A 97 -3.95 -3.13 -23.23
CA GLY A 97 -4.95 -2.56 -24.15
C GLY A 97 -4.43 -1.41 -25.02
N GLN A 98 -3.26 -0.84 -24.72
CA GLN A 98 -2.61 0.14 -25.58
C GLN A 98 -1.58 -0.56 -26.49
N ARG A 99 -2.07 -1.40 -27.41
CA ARG A 99 -1.22 -1.85 -28.52
C ARG A 99 -1.03 -0.65 -29.44
N SER A 100 0.20 -0.19 -29.60
CA SER A 100 0.57 0.74 -30.66
C SER A 100 0.15 0.12 -32.00
N HIS A 101 -0.91 0.67 -32.60
CA HIS A 101 -1.06 0.56 -34.03
C HIS A 101 0.04 1.42 -34.65
N ILE A 102 0.90 0.72 -35.37
CA ILE A 102 2.05 1.17 -36.17
C ILE A 102 1.82 2.54 -36.80
#